data_AF-A0A349KVD3-F1
#
_entry.id   AF-A0A349KVD3-F1
#
_cell.length_a   1.000
_cell.length_b   1.000
_cell.length_c   1.000
_cell.angle_alpha   90.00
_cell.angle_beta   90.00
_cell.angle_gamma   90.00
#
_symmetry.space_group_name_H-M   'P 1'
#
loop_
_entity.id
_entity.type
_entity.pdbx_description
1 polymer ?
#
loop_
_entity_poly.entity_id
_entity_poly.type
_entity_poly.pdbx_seq_one_letter_code
_entity_poly.pdbx_strand_id
1 'polypeptide(L)'
;PIKTAAQRSVLDAAKALAGSGSLIPKHNSYVAQMKRFEGQCKKAGIQQVHGLRHQYAQTLYEALAGWKCPAAGGPTAKELTPAQKARDTEVRLEISSDLGHCREQITAVYLGR
;
A
#
# COMPACT_ATOMS: atom_id res chain seq x y z
N PRO A 1 -9.03 -2.01 2.96
CA PRO A 1 -9.75 -1.80 4.24
C PRO A 1 -9.50 -0.43 4.93
N ILE A 2 -10.49 0.05 5.68
CA ILE A 2 -10.41 1.24 6.54
C ILE A 2 -10.71 0.76 7.97
N LYS A 3 -9.68 0.72 8.81
CA LYS A 3 -9.70 0.06 10.13
C LYS A 3 -9.90 1.03 11.28
N THR A 4 -9.65 2.33 11.09
CA THR A 4 -9.74 3.33 12.16
C THR A 4 -10.59 4.53 11.75
N ALA A 5 -11.18 5.20 12.74
CA ALA A 5 -11.90 6.46 12.52
C ALA A 5 -11.00 7.55 11.91
N ALA A 6 -9.72 7.58 12.30
CA ALA A 6 -8.75 8.50 11.73
C ALA A 6 -8.53 8.27 10.22
N GLN A 7 -8.42 7.01 9.78
CA GLN A 7 -8.31 6.68 8.35
C GLN A 7 -9.56 7.12 7.57
N ARG A 8 -10.75 6.90 8.13
CA ARG A 8 -12.02 7.38 7.55
C ARG A 8 -12.02 8.91 7.42
N SER A 9 -11.67 9.61 8.50
CA SER A 9 -11.66 11.07 8.53
C SER A 9 -10.73 11.68 7.48
N VAL A 10 -9.53 11.12 7.29
CA VAL A 10 -8.59 11.60 6.27
C VAL A 10 -9.14 11.39 4.86
N LEU A 11 -9.76 10.24 4.60
CA LEU A 11 -10.37 9.95 3.29
C LEU A 11 -11.56 10.88 3.00
N ASP A 12 -12.40 11.17 4.00
CA ASP A 12 -13.54 12.06 3.84
C ASP A 12 -13.09 13.51 3.60
N ALA A 13 -12.04 13.97 4.29
CA ALA A 13 -11.41 15.26 4.02
C ALA A 13 -10.82 15.33 2.59
N ALA A 14 -10.15 14.27 2.14
CA ALA A 14 -9.61 14.20 0.78
C ALA A 14 -10.73 14.23 -0.28
N LYS A 15 -11.84 13.54 -0.04
CA LYS A 15 -13.03 13.59 -0.91
C LYS A 15 -13.65 14.99 -0.95
N ALA A 16 -13.82 15.63 0.20
CA ALA A 16 -14.36 16.98 0.28
C ALA A 16 -13.47 17.99 -0.48
N LEU A 17 -12.15 17.85 -0.37
CA LEU A 17 -11.19 18.68 -1.09
C LEU A 17 -11.24 18.46 -2.61
N ALA A 18 -11.41 17.21 -3.07
CA ALA A 18 -11.50 16.90 -4.49
C ALA A 18 -12.85 17.30 -5.11
N GLY A 19 -13.92 17.30 -4.31
CA GLY A 19 -15.28 17.52 -4.80
C GLY A 19 -15.67 16.48 -5.85
N SER A 20 -16.14 16.95 -7.02
CA SER A 20 -16.41 16.09 -8.19
C SER A 20 -15.20 15.90 -9.11
N GLY A 21 -14.06 16.51 -8.78
CA GLY A 21 -12.84 16.47 -9.56
C GLY A 21 -11.80 15.51 -8.99
N SER A 22 -10.53 15.88 -9.17
CA SER A 22 -9.39 15.16 -8.60
C SER A 22 -8.69 16.03 -7.55
N LEU A 23 -7.73 15.45 -6.82
CA LEU A 23 -6.84 16.21 -5.93
C LEU A 23 -5.88 17.15 -6.69
N ILE A 24 -5.88 17.10 -8.02
CA ILE A 24 -5.20 18.07 -8.89
C ILE A 24 -6.19 19.21 -9.20
N PRO A 25 -5.91 20.45 -8.76
CA PRO A 25 -6.76 21.59 -9.07
C PRO A 25 -6.92 21.77 -10.59
N LYS A 26 -8.10 22.19 -11.05
CA LYS A 26 -8.40 22.36 -12.49
C LYS A 26 -7.44 23.27 -13.26
N HIS A 27 -6.85 24.25 -12.58
CA HIS A 27 -5.89 25.19 -13.16
C HIS A 27 -4.43 24.69 -13.12
N ASN A 28 -4.18 23.51 -12.54
CA ASN A 28 -2.85 22.93 -12.45
C ASN A 28 -2.67 21.77 -13.42
N SER A 29 -1.49 21.70 -14.04
CA SER A 29 -1.06 20.49 -14.72
C SER A 29 -0.67 19.41 -13.70
N TYR A 30 -0.74 18.16 -14.15
CA TYR A 30 -0.25 17.02 -13.37
C TYR A 30 1.18 17.23 -12.86
N VAL A 31 2.09 17.67 -13.75
CA VAL A 31 3.51 17.87 -13.41
C VAL A 31 3.68 18.95 -12.33
N ALA A 32 2.93 20.06 -12.43
CA ALA A 32 3.00 21.13 -11.43
C ALA A 32 2.49 20.66 -10.06
N GLN A 33 1.36 19.94 -10.05
CA GLN A 33 0.82 19.39 -8.81
C GLN A 33 1.70 18.30 -8.21
N MET A 34 2.33 17.46 -9.03
CA MET A 34 3.27 16.44 -8.56
C MET A 34 4.47 17.07 -7.85
N LYS A 35 5.10 18.09 -8.46
CA LYS A 35 6.20 18.83 -7.82
C LYS A 35 5.78 19.49 -6.51
N ARG A 36 4.57 20.05 -6.47
CA ARG A 36 4.00 20.61 -5.23
C ARG A 36 3.85 19.53 -4.17
N PHE A 37 3.27 18.38 -4.53
CA PHE A 37 3.10 17.24 -3.64
C PHE A 37 4.43 16.75 -3.06
N GLU A 38 5.43 16.51 -3.91
CA GLU A 38 6.79 16.11 -3.50
C GLU A 38 7.41 17.13 -2.54
N GLY A 39 7.26 18.43 -2.84
CA GLY A 39 7.73 19.51 -1.99
C GLY A 39 7.06 19.52 -0.61
N GLN A 40 5.75 19.23 -0.54
CA GLN A 40 5.05 19.13 0.75
C GLN A 40 5.47 17.88 1.53
N CYS A 41 5.63 16.72 0.88
CA CYS A 41 6.16 15.52 1.51
C CYS A 41 7.54 15.79 2.11
N LYS A 42 8.44 16.42 1.35
CA LYS A 42 9.78 16.77 1.84
C LYS A 42 9.73 17.69 3.06
N LYS A 43 8.87 18.72 3.05
CA LYS A 43 8.67 19.62 4.20
C LYS A 43 8.14 18.90 5.44
N ALA A 44 7.30 17.89 5.25
CA ALA A 44 6.78 17.03 6.30
C ALA A 44 7.77 15.93 6.74
N GLY A 45 8.99 15.87 6.18
CA GLY A 45 9.95 14.82 6.46
C GLY A 45 9.61 13.46 5.84
N ILE A 46 8.60 13.40 4.97
CA ILE A 46 8.19 12.17 4.27
C ILE A 46 9.07 12.00 3.04
N GLN A 47 9.88 10.95 3.06
CA GLN A 47 10.68 10.50 1.93
C GLN A 47 10.12 9.18 1.41
N GLN A 48 10.35 8.86 0.13
CA GLN A 48 9.92 7.61 -0.49
C GLN A 48 8.44 7.29 -0.22
N VAL A 49 7.54 8.17 -0.65
CA VAL A 49 6.08 8.03 -0.41
C VAL A 49 5.56 6.65 -0.81
N HIS A 50 6.09 6.07 -1.90
CA HIS A 50 5.71 4.73 -2.33
C HIS A 50 6.06 3.65 -1.28
N GLY A 51 7.12 3.86 -0.50
CA GLY A 51 7.51 3.01 0.63
C GLY A 51 6.40 2.84 1.67
N LEU A 52 5.51 3.82 1.84
CA LEU A 52 4.34 3.69 2.72
C LEU A 52 3.36 2.61 2.23
N ARG A 53 3.22 2.46 0.91
CA ARG A 53 2.39 1.41 0.29
C ARG A 53 3.02 0.03 0.46
N HIS A 54 4.35 -0.07 0.36
CA HIS A 54 5.07 -1.30 0.70
C HIS A 54 4.88 -1.66 2.18
N GLN A 55 5.13 -0.71 3.08
CA GLN A 55 4.98 -0.93 4.52
C GLN A 55 3.57 -1.39 4.89
N TYR A 56 2.53 -0.79 4.29
CA TYR A 56 1.15 -1.21 4.48
C TYR A 56 0.96 -2.69 4.10
N ALA A 57 1.40 -3.09 2.90
CA ALA A 57 1.26 -4.47 2.43
C ALA A 57 2.01 -5.46 3.32
N GLN A 58 3.23 -5.12 3.74
CA GLN A 58 4.07 -5.97 4.60
C GLN A 58 3.49 -6.12 6.00
N THR A 59 2.99 -5.03 6.58
CA THR A 59 2.31 -5.04 7.90
C THR A 59 1.04 -5.88 7.86
N LEU A 60 0.26 -5.74 6.78
CA LEU A 60 -0.96 -6.53 6.60
C LEU A 60 -0.63 -8.02 6.39
N TYR A 61 0.42 -8.33 5.61
CA TYR A 61 0.90 -9.69 5.45
C TYR A 61 1.27 -10.32 6.78
N GLU A 62 2.09 -9.65 7.59
CA GLU A 62 2.51 -10.19 8.90
C GLU A 62 1.32 -10.42 9.82
N ALA A 63 0.33 -9.51 9.81
CA ALA A 63 -0.88 -9.66 10.60
C ALA A 63 -1.79 -10.84 10.14
N LEU A 64 -1.82 -11.16 8.84
CA LEU A 64 -2.68 -12.20 8.28
C LEU A 64 -2.00 -13.57 8.21
N ALA A 65 -0.73 -13.61 7.82
CA ALA A 65 0.08 -14.82 7.71
C ALA A 65 0.61 -15.26 9.09
N GLY A 66 0.96 -14.30 9.95
CA GLY A 66 1.59 -14.56 11.25
C GLY A 66 3.11 -14.59 11.20
N TRP A 67 3.72 -14.28 10.05
CA TRP A 67 5.16 -14.11 9.88
C TRP A 67 5.47 -13.01 8.86
N LYS A 68 6.70 -12.48 8.88
CA LYS A 68 7.14 -11.44 7.93
C LYS A 68 7.20 -11.99 6.51
N CYS A 69 6.90 -11.17 5.51
CA CYS A 69 7.13 -11.54 4.11
C CYS A 69 8.63 -11.48 3.73
N PRO A 70 9.07 -12.09 2.62
CA PRO A 70 10.46 -12.05 2.16
C PRO A 70 11.07 -10.64 2.07
N ALA A 71 10.32 -9.65 1.55
CA ALA A 71 10.80 -8.27 1.43
C ALA A 71 11.04 -7.57 2.79
N ALA A 72 10.52 -8.13 3.88
CA ALA A 72 10.73 -7.69 5.25
C ALA A 72 11.67 -8.63 6.04
N GLY A 73 12.40 -9.52 5.35
CA GLY A 73 13.34 -10.47 5.94
C GLY A 73 12.71 -11.78 6.44
N GLY A 74 11.51 -12.12 5.97
CA GLY A 74 10.88 -13.40 6.26
C GLY A 74 11.28 -14.54 5.31
N PRO A 75 10.72 -15.75 5.52
CA PRO A 75 11.02 -16.92 4.70
C PRO A 75 10.58 -16.75 3.25
N THR A 76 11.43 -17.18 2.32
CA THR A 76 11.12 -17.29 0.89
C THR A 76 10.16 -18.44 0.64
N ALA A 77 9.51 -18.45 -0.53
CA ALA A 77 8.60 -19.53 -0.93
C ALA A 77 9.24 -20.93 -0.88
N LYS A 78 10.57 -21.05 -0.97
CA LYS A 78 11.27 -22.34 -0.87
C LYS A 78 11.38 -22.86 0.56
N GLU A 79 11.40 -21.95 1.54
CA GLU A 79 11.55 -22.26 2.96
C GLU A 79 10.19 -22.56 3.63
N LEU A 80 9.08 -22.23 2.97
CA LEU A 80 7.72 -22.50 3.46
C LEU A 80 7.33 -23.98 3.31
N THR A 81 6.71 -24.52 4.36
CA THR A 81 6.00 -25.81 4.32
C THR A 81 4.79 -25.76 3.37
N PRO A 82 4.25 -26.91 2.92
CA PRO A 82 3.06 -26.92 2.07
C PRO A 82 1.85 -26.18 2.65
N ALA A 83 1.61 -26.31 3.97
CA ALA A 83 0.52 -25.59 4.64
C ALA A 83 0.77 -24.07 4.67
N GLN A 84 2.01 -23.65 4.96
CA GLN A 84 2.37 -22.23 4.92
C GLN A 84 2.30 -21.65 3.51
N LYS A 85 2.62 -22.43 2.47
CA LYS A 85 2.46 -22.00 1.07
C LYS A 85 1.00 -21.73 0.71
N ALA A 86 0.08 -22.62 1.11
CA ALA A 86 -1.34 -22.38 0.91
C ALA A 86 -1.80 -21.08 1.59
N ARG A 87 -1.38 -20.87 2.85
CA ARG A 87 -1.68 -19.64 3.58
C ARG A 87 -1.05 -18.40 2.96
N ASP A 88 0.21 -18.49 2.50
CA ASP A 88 0.91 -17.42 1.81
C ASP A 88 0.17 -16.98 0.54
N THR A 89 -0.29 -17.94 -0.29
CA THR A 89 -1.10 -17.64 -1.47
C THR A 89 -2.41 -16.94 -1.13
N GLU A 90 -3.16 -17.42 -0.14
CA GLU A 90 -4.41 -16.78 0.31
C GLU A 90 -4.19 -15.33 0.74
N VAL A 91 -3.19 -15.10 1.61
CA VAL A 91 -2.89 -13.77 2.13
C VAL A 91 -2.43 -12.83 1.03
N ARG A 92 -1.61 -13.31 0.09
CA ARG A 92 -1.20 -12.52 -1.09
C ARG A 92 -2.41 -12.11 -1.93
N LEU A 93 -3.36 -13.00 -2.17
CA LEU A 93 -4.58 -12.67 -2.92
C LEU A 93 -5.44 -11.60 -2.21
N GLU A 94 -5.58 -11.71 -0.89
CA GLU A 94 -6.32 -10.73 -0.08
C GLU A 94 -5.66 -9.34 -0.15
N ILE A 95 -4.35 -9.27 0.08
CA ILE A 95 -3.57 -8.02 -0.01
C ILE A 95 -3.64 -7.43 -1.41
N SER A 96 -3.60 -8.28 -2.43
CA SER A 96 -3.70 -7.86 -3.83
C SER A 96 -5.02 -7.13 -4.07
N SER A 97 -6.14 -7.73 -3.66
CA SER A 97 -7.48 -7.13 -3.73
C SER A 97 -7.53 -5.77 -3.01
N ASP A 98 -6.97 -5.71 -1.80
CA ASP A 98 -6.90 -4.51 -0.98
C ASP A 98 -6.11 -3.36 -1.60
N LEU A 99 -5.04 -3.69 -2.34
CA LEU A 99 -4.25 -2.71 -3.08
C LEU A 99 -4.93 -2.27 -4.38
N GLY A 100 -6.08 -2.83 -4.73
CA GLY A 100 -6.77 -2.58 -5.99
C GLY A 100 -6.10 -3.28 -7.18
N HIS A 101 -5.34 -4.34 -6.91
CA HIS A 101 -4.66 -5.15 -7.90
C HIS A 101 -5.30 -6.54 -7.89
N CYS A 102 -6.18 -6.87 -8.82
CA CYS A 102 -6.84 -8.18 -8.82
C CYS A 102 -5.93 -9.35 -9.31
N ARG A 103 -4.61 -9.30 -9.06
CA ARG A 103 -3.61 -10.28 -9.54
C ARG A 103 -2.45 -10.47 -8.56
N GLU A 104 -2.23 -11.71 -8.12
CA GLU A 104 -1.18 -12.09 -7.16
C GLU A 104 0.23 -11.60 -7.55
N GLN A 105 0.57 -11.63 -8.85
CA GLN A 105 1.88 -11.20 -9.37
C GLN A 105 2.28 -9.77 -8.97
N ILE A 106 1.30 -8.91 -8.69
CA ILE A 106 1.56 -7.53 -8.29
C ILE A 106 2.03 -7.45 -6.82
N THR A 107 1.74 -8.47 -5.99
CA THR A 107 2.22 -8.53 -4.61
C THR A 107 3.71 -8.83 -4.48
N ALA A 108 4.34 -9.43 -5.50
CA ALA A 108 5.77 -9.72 -5.46
C ALA A 108 6.63 -8.45 -5.31
N VAL A 109 6.18 -7.32 -5.87
CA VAL A 109 6.84 -6.02 -5.70
C VAL A 109 6.78 -5.53 -4.26
N TYR A 110 5.68 -5.83 -3.55
CA TYR A 110 5.46 -5.35 -2.18
C TYR A 110 6.01 -6.30 -1.11
N LEU A 111 5.92 -7.61 -1.36
CA LEU A 111 6.14 -8.67 -0.37
C LEU A 111 7.38 -9.52 -0.66
N GLY A 112 7.96 -9.44 -1.86
CA GLY A 112 9.05 -10.33 -2.28
C GLY A 112 8.58 -11.76 -2.59
N ARG A 113 9.53 -12.64 -2.92
CA ARG A 113 9.32 -14.05 -3.26
C ARG A 113 10.18 -14.95 -2.37
#